data_AF-A0A6F9B0P4-F1
#
_entry.id   AF-A0A6F9B0P4-F1
#
_cell.length_a   1.000
_cell.length_b   1.000
_cell.length_c   1.000
_cell.angle_alpha   90.00
_cell.angle_beta   90.00
_cell.angle_gamma   90.00
#
_symmetry.space_group_name_H-M   'P 1'
#
loop_
_entity.id
_entity.type
_entity.pdbx_description
1 polymer ?
#
loop_
_entity_poly.entity_id
_entity_poly.type
_entity_poly.pdbx_seq_one_letter_code
_entity_poly.pdbx_strand_id
1 'polypeptide(L)'
;VMQEAVWPGGVLPDGPRPDRSPIQREETRQQCLHCLTQLLPDLISDMLGSEKYRLSWDMALESLQDPNINRHLIYCICDLLLEFLIPESSEEGFQRSLLHSLFGDEERLSASA
;
A
#
# COMPACT_ATOMS: atom_id res chain seq x y z
N VAL A 1 0.16 3.91 23.54
CA VAL A 1 -0.91 3.18 22.80
C VAL A 1 -0.64 3.03 21.31
N MET A 2 -0.72 4.07 20.44
CA MET A 2 -0.44 3.85 19.01
C MET A 2 1.03 3.58 18.68
N GLN A 3 1.96 4.26 19.36
CA GLN A 3 3.40 4.04 19.14
C GLN A 3 3.83 2.60 19.41
N GLU A 4 3.28 1.95 20.45
CA GLU A 4 3.57 0.55 20.77
C GLU A 4 2.92 -0.44 19.80
N ALA A 5 1.83 -0.05 19.14
CA ALA A 5 1.17 -0.86 18.12
C ALA A 5 1.93 -0.83 16.77
N VAL A 6 2.62 0.27 16.48
CA VAL A 6 3.38 0.45 15.24
C VAL A 6 4.82 -0.02 15.39
N TRP A 7 5.44 0.22 16.55
CA TRP A 7 6.81 -0.20 16.85
C TRP A 7 6.88 -1.05 18.12
N PRO A 8 7.60 -2.19 18.09
CA PRO A 8 7.81 -2.98 19.29
C PRO A 8 8.54 -2.13 20.34
N GLY A 9 7.92 -1.97 21.51
CA GLY A 9 8.45 -1.13 22.59
C GLY A 9 8.25 0.39 22.41
N GLY A 10 7.52 0.83 21.38
CA GLY A 10 7.18 2.24 21.17
C GLY A 10 8.31 3.12 20.64
N VAL A 11 9.45 2.54 20.27
CA VAL A 11 10.63 3.26 19.79
C VAL A 11 10.79 3.08 18.28
N LEU A 12 10.89 4.19 17.55
CA LEU A 12 11.20 4.20 16.13
C LEU A 12 12.61 3.60 15.91
N PRO A 13 12.79 2.59 15.04
CA PRO A 13 14.09 2.01 14.76
C PRO A 13 15.07 3.05 14.23
N ASP A 14 16.30 3.04 14.74
CA ASP A 14 17.37 3.98 14.38
C ASP A 14 17.89 3.81 12.93
N GLY A 15 17.44 2.78 12.21
CA GLY A 15 17.89 2.48 10.87
C GLY A 15 16.97 1.56 10.09
N PRO A 16 17.25 1.36 8.79
CA PRO A 16 16.50 0.44 7.95
C PRO A 16 16.57 -0.98 8.54
N ARG A 17 15.45 -1.69 8.54
CA ARG A 17 15.45 -3.10 8.97
C ARG A 17 16.39 -3.88 8.06
N PRO A 18 17.14 -4.85 8.61
CA PRO A 18 17.94 -5.74 7.79
C PRO A 18 17.03 -6.46 6.78
N ASP A 19 17.54 -6.63 5.57
CA ASP A 19 16.84 -7.38 4.53
C ASP A 19 16.57 -8.80 5.01
N ARG A 20 15.34 -9.27 4.79
CA ARG A 20 14.96 -10.63 5.15
C ARG A 20 15.76 -11.62 4.31
N SER A 21 16.28 -12.66 4.95
CA SER A 21 16.90 -13.77 4.23
C SER A 21 15.87 -14.47 3.31
N PRO A 22 16.29 -15.07 2.19
CA PRO A 22 15.38 -15.78 1.28
C PRO A 22 14.60 -16.89 1.98
N ILE A 23 15.23 -17.59 2.94
CA ILE A 23 14.60 -18.65 3.72
C ILE A 23 13.50 -18.07 4.62
N GLN A 24 13.79 -17.01 5.38
CA GLN A 24 12.78 -16.37 6.24
C GLN A 24 11.61 -15.81 5.46
N ARG A 25 11.88 -15.28 4.24
CA ARG A 25 10.83 -14.78 3.35
C ARG A 25 9.89 -15.92 2.93
N GLU A 26 10.44 -17.06 2.53
CA GLU A 26 9.66 -18.22 2.12
C GLU A 26 8.85 -18.82 3.29
N GLU A 27 9.46 -18.96 4.46
CA GLU A 27 8.75 -19.44 5.66
C GLU A 27 7.57 -18.53 6.03
N THR A 28 7.80 -17.21 6.02
CA THR A 28 6.74 -16.22 6.30
C THR A 28 5.64 -16.28 5.25
N ARG A 29 6.00 -16.44 3.97
CA ARG A 29 5.05 -16.60 2.87
C ARG A 29 4.16 -17.82 3.08
N GLN A 30 4.73 -18.98 3.39
CA GLN A 30 3.99 -20.21 3.61
C GLN A 30 3.04 -20.11 4.81
N GLN A 31 3.49 -19.52 5.92
CA GLN A 31 2.66 -19.25 7.09
C GLN A 31 1.50 -18.31 6.75
N CYS A 32 1.76 -17.25 5.97
CA CYS A 32 0.75 -16.30 5.55
C CYS A 32 -0.29 -16.96 4.62
N LEU A 33 0.16 -17.77 3.66
CA LEU A 33 -0.72 -18.53 2.76
C LEU A 33 -1.65 -19.45 3.56
N HIS A 34 -1.10 -20.18 4.53
CA HIS A 34 -1.91 -21.03 5.41
C HIS A 34 -2.98 -20.20 6.14
N CYS A 35 -2.58 -19.08 6.77
CA CYS A 35 -3.52 -18.19 7.46
C CYS A 35 -4.63 -17.66 6.52
N LEU A 36 -4.26 -17.19 5.32
CA LEU A 36 -5.21 -16.67 4.33
C LEU A 36 -6.20 -17.73 3.86
N THR A 37 -5.74 -18.97 3.65
CA THR A 37 -6.66 -20.05 3.30
C THR A 37 -7.65 -20.37 4.42
N GLN A 38 -7.32 -20.11 5.69
CA GLN A 38 -8.20 -20.32 6.84
C GLN A 38 -9.13 -19.13 7.15
N LEU A 39 -8.92 -17.96 6.54
CA LEU A 39 -9.68 -16.75 6.84
C LEU A 39 -11.09 -16.72 6.23
N LEU A 40 -11.29 -17.34 5.07
CA LEU A 40 -12.60 -17.38 4.43
C LEU A 40 -13.36 -18.67 4.78
N PRO A 41 -14.71 -18.63 4.80
CA PRO A 41 -15.52 -19.79 5.11
C PRO A 41 -15.24 -20.97 4.16
N ASP A 42 -15.31 -22.19 4.70
CA ASP A 42 -15.10 -23.43 3.94
C ASP A 42 -16.01 -23.53 2.71
N LEU A 43 -17.19 -22.90 2.74
CA LEU A 43 -18.11 -22.80 1.61
C LEU A 43 -17.45 -22.24 0.33
N ILE A 44 -16.56 -21.25 0.46
CA ILE A 44 -15.86 -20.67 -0.70
C ILE A 44 -14.83 -21.66 -1.26
N SER A 45 -14.12 -22.36 -0.38
CA SER A 45 -13.18 -23.42 -0.76
C SER A 45 -13.90 -24.60 -1.43
N ASP A 46 -15.08 -24.97 -0.94
CA ASP A 46 -15.90 -26.06 -1.51
C ASP A 46 -16.47 -25.69 -2.88
N MET A 47 -16.83 -24.42 -3.09
CA MET A 47 -17.34 -23.93 -4.38
C MET A 47 -16.25 -23.79 -5.46
N LEU A 48 -15.05 -23.32 -5.09
CA LEU A 48 -13.94 -23.12 -6.04
C LEU A 48 -13.06 -24.36 -6.19
N GLY A 49 -13.08 -25.26 -5.22
CA GLY A 49 -12.10 -26.33 -5.04
C GLY A 49 -10.87 -25.82 -4.28
N SER A 50 -10.46 -26.56 -3.24
CA SER A 50 -9.39 -26.18 -2.31
C SER A 50 -8.05 -25.90 -3.00
N GLU A 51 -7.72 -26.61 -4.07
CA GLU A 51 -6.49 -26.37 -4.85
C GLU A 51 -6.52 -25.00 -5.56
N LYS A 52 -7.61 -24.69 -6.27
CA LYS A 52 -7.76 -23.42 -6.99
C LYS A 52 -7.81 -22.26 -6.02
N TYR A 53 -8.50 -22.44 -4.90
CA TYR A 53 -8.56 -21.45 -3.84
C TYR A 53 -7.17 -21.15 -3.25
N ARG A 54 -6.37 -22.20 -2.98
CA ARG A 54 -4.98 -22.01 -2.53
C ARG A 54 -4.13 -21.31 -3.58
N LEU A 55 -4.28 -21.67 -4.86
CA LEU A 55 -3.58 -21.01 -5.98
C LEU A 55 -3.96 -19.52 -6.08
N SER A 56 -5.23 -19.17 -5.88
CA SER A 56 -5.68 -17.78 -5.88
C SER A 56 -4.99 -16.96 -4.79
N TRP A 57 -4.89 -17.49 -3.57
CA TRP A 57 -4.16 -16.82 -2.50
C TRP A 57 -2.66 -16.76 -2.74
N ASP A 58 -2.08 -17.80 -3.36
CA ASP A 58 -0.67 -17.81 -3.74
C ASP A 58 -0.35 -16.69 -4.75
N MET A 59 -1.20 -16.52 -5.77
CA MET A 59 -1.09 -15.42 -6.73
C MET A 59 -1.31 -14.04 -6.09
N ALA A 60 -2.27 -13.93 -5.17
CA ALA A 60 -2.49 -12.68 -4.43
C ALA A 60 -1.26 -12.32 -3.57
N LEU A 61 -0.68 -13.30 -2.87
CA LEU A 61 0.54 -13.11 -2.09
C LEU A 61 1.76 -12.79 -2.95
N GLU A 62 1.91 -13.39 -4.13
CA GLU A 62 2.95 -13.01 -5.09
C GLU A 62 2.76 -11.56 -5.55
N SER A 63 1.53 -11.16 -5.84
CA SER A 63 1.23 -9.79 -6.27
C SER A 63 1.58 -8.77 -5.18
N LEU A 64 1.25 -9.07 -3.92
CA LEU A 64 1.59 -8.23 -2.77
C LEU A 64 3.09 -8.20 -2.45
N GLN A 65 3.87 -9.14 -2.96
CA GLN A 65 5.32 -9.13 -2.82
C GLN A 65 6.02 -8.36 -3.94
N ASP A 66 5.31 -7.99 -5.01
CA ASP A 66 5.85 -7.21 -6.12
C ASP A 66 5.86 -5.70 -5.79
N PRO A 67 7.03 -5.03 -5.79
CA PRO A 67 7.13 -3.62 -5.44
C PRO A 67 6.49 -2.69 -6.47
N ASN A 68 6.38 -3.08 -7.74
CA ASN A 68 5.71 -2.28 -8.77
C ASN A 68 4.19 -2.32 -8.61
N ILE A 69 3.63 -3.51 -8.31
CA ILE A 69 2.21 -3.66 -7.99
C ILE A 69 1.88 -2.84 -6.75
N ASN A 70 2.68 -2.96 -5.69
CA ASN A 70 2.48 -2.18 -4.47
C ASN A 70 2.60 -0.68 -4.69
N ARG A 71 3.56 -0.23 -5.50
CA ARG A 71 3.68 1.18 -5.88
C ARG A 71 2.41 1.68 -6.56
N HIS A 72 1.89 0.92 -7.53
CA HIS A 72 0.65 1.28 -8.22
C HIS A 72 -0.54 1.29 -7.26
N LEU A 73 -0.66 0.27 -6.40
CA LEU A 73 -1.70 0.18 -5.37
C LEU A 73 -1.72 1.43 -4.47
N ILE A 74 -0.56 1.92 -4.04
CA ILE A 74 -0.47 3.13 -3.22
C ILE A 74 -1.00 4.34 -3.99
N TYR A 75 -0.62 4.54 -5.25
CA TYR A 75 -1.14 5.64 -6.06
C TYR A 75 -2.66 5.53 -6.24
N CYS A 76 -3.19 4.33 -6.50
CA CYS A 76 -4.63 4.12 -6.60
C CYS A 76 -5.35 4.45 -5.27
N ILE A 77 -4.78 4.07 -4.13
CA ILE A 77 -5.36 4.42 -2.82
C ILE A 77 -5.32 5.95 -2.63
N CYS A 78 -4.22 6.60 -2.96
CA CYS A 78 -4.12 8.06 -2.89
C CYS A 78 -5.16 8.75 -3.79
N ASP A 79 -5.36 8.26 -5.01
CA ASP A 79 -6.37 8.80 -5.93
C ASP A 79 -7.78 8.66 -5.36
N LEU A 80 -8.13 7.48 -4.82
CA LEU A 80 -9.43 7.26 -4.17
C LEU A 80 -9.63 8.16 -2.93
N LEU A 81 -8.57 8.36 -2.14
CA LEU A 81 -8.61 9.26 -0.99
C LEU A 81 -8.76 10.72 -1.41
N LEU A 82 -8.09 11.15 -2.48
CA LEU A 82 -8.23 12.50 -3.02
C LEU A 82 -9.64 12.72 -3.53
N GLU A 83 -10.20 11.78 -4.30
CA GLU A 83 -11.59 11.84 -4.77
C GLU A 83 -12.58 11.95 -3.61
N PHE A 84 -12.34 11.23 -2.52
CA PHE A 84 -13.23 11.25 -1.34
C PHE A 84 -13.06 12.50 -0.47
N LEU A 85 -11.82 12.90 -0.17
CA LEU A 85 -11.52 13.98 0.78
C LEU A 85 -11.57 15.37 0.13
N ILE A 86 -11.24 15.45 -1.17
CA ILE A 86 -11.15 16.69 -1.94
C ILE A 86 -11.83 16.46 -3.29
N PRO A 87 -13.17 16.35 -3.34
CA PRO A 87 -13.88 16.10 -4.59
C PRO A 87 -13.63 17.19 -5.66
N GLU A 88 -13.29 18.40 -5.23
CA GLU A 88 -12.88 19.53 -6.08
C GLU A 88 -11.55 19.26 -6.82
N SER A 89 -10.76 18.27 -6.39
CA SER A 89 -9.49 17.91 -7.05
C SER A 89 -9.68 17.41 -8.47
N SER A 90 -10.86 16.91 -8.80
CA SER A 90 -11.23 16.47 -10.15
C SER A 90 -11.63 17.65 -11.05
N GLU A 91 -11.83 18.86 -10.51
CA GLU A 91 -12.17 20.04 -11.29
C GLU A 91 -10.93 20.67 -11.91
N GLU A 92 -10.93 20.83 -13.23
CA GLU A 92 -9.81 21.45 -13.95
C GLU A 92 -9.50 22.88 -13.47
N GLY A 93 -10.51 23.63 -13.04
CA GLY A 93 -10.36 25.00 -12.53
C GLY A 93 -9.54 25.04 -11.23
N PHE A 94 -9.87 24.14 -10.30
CA PHE A 94 -9.14 23.97 -9.05
C PHE A 94 -7.71 23.48 -9.30
N GLN A 95 -7.51 22.50 -10.18
CA GLN A 95 -6.18 22.02 -10.56
C GLN A 95 -5.31 23.14 -11.13
N ARG A 96 -5.85 23.95 -12.06
CA ARG A 96 -5.12 25.09 -12.65
C ARG A 96 -4.79 26.15 -11.60
N SER A 97 -5.72 26.44 -10.69
CA SER A 97 -5.50 27.40 -9.60
C SER A 97 -4.44 26.91 -8.61
N LEU A 98 -4.47 25.64 -8.22
CA LEU A 98 -3.46 25.02 -7.37
C LEU A 98 -2.07 25.06 -8.02
N LEU A 99 -1.96 24.63 -9.28
CA LEU A 99 -0.68 24.66 -10.01
C LEU A 99 -0.14 26.10 -10.12
N HIS A 100 -1.00 27.07 -10.42
CA HIS A 100 -0.60 28.47 -10.45
C HIS A 100 -0.16 28.97 -9.06
N SER A 101 -0.80 28.53 -7.97
CA SER A 101 -0.38 28.93 -6.61
C SER A 101 0.98 28.34 -6.22
N LEU A 102 1.25 27.08 -6.57
CA LEU A 102 2.47 26.39 -6.21
C LEU A 102 3.67 26.89 -7.03
N PHE A 103 3.49 27.05 -8.34
CA PHE A 103 4.57 27.47 -9.25
C PHE A 103 4.68 28.98 -9.42
N GLY A 104 3.58 29.72 -9.25
CA GLY A 104 3.59 31.18 -9.31
C GLY A 104 4.29 31.84 -8.11
N ASP A 105 4.36 31.16 -6.96
CA ASP A 105 5.15 31.63 -5.82
C ASP A 105 6.67 31.38 -6.00
N GLU A 106 7.07 30.31 -6.71
CA GLU A 106 8.50 30.06 -7.02
C GLU A 106 9.09 31.18 -7.91
N GLU A 107 8.35 31.66 -8.91
CA GLU A 107 8.81 32.80 -9.73
C GLU A 107 8.96 34.08 -8.89
N ARG A 108 8.06 34.34 -7.92
CA ARG A 108 8.16 35.52 -7.04
C ARG A 108 9.30 35.46 -6.04
N LEU A 109 9.60 34.27 -5.51
CA LEU A 109 10.74 34.02 -4.62
C LEU A 109 12.08 34.12 -5.36
N SER A 110 12.15 33.67 -6.62
CA SER A 110 13.36 33.81 -7.45
C SER A 110 13.63 35.23 -7.96
N ALA A 111 12.57 36.04 -8.16
CA ALA A 111 12.68 37.40 -8.68
C ALA A 111 12.93 38.47 -7.59
N SER A 112 12.98 38.07 -6.33
CA SER A 112 13.22 38.96 -5.17
C SER A 112 14.57 38.73 -4.47
N ALA A 113 15.45 37.91 -5.04
CA ALA A 113 16.86 37.72 -4.66
C ALA A 113 17.79 38.39 -5.69
#